data_AF-A0AAV5UKM7-F1
#
_entry.id   AF-A0AAV5UKM7-F1
#
_cell.length_a   1.000
_cell.length_b   1.000
_cell.length_c   1.000
_cell.angle_alpha   90.00
_cell.angle_beta   90.00
_cell.angle_gamma   90.00
#
_symmetry.space_group_name_H-M   'P 1'
#
loop_
_entity.id
_entity.type
_entity.pdbx_description
1 polymer ?
#
loop_
_entity_poly.entity_id
_entity_poly.type
_entity_poly.pdbx_seq_one_letter_code
_entity_poly.pdbx_strand_id
1 'polypeptide(L)'
;MTKIKRPDIQGIRGLAIVSVLAFHLKGEQFQSGFVGVDIFFVLSGYLMSSILAKESQINMKVLSAFYTRRFKRIVPLYTLLILMLFILVPLLLFAKDVTKFLSDSTWAAFFATNIKSVIE
;
A
#
# COMPACT_ATOMS: atom_id res chain seq x y z
N MET A 1 -24.91 -5.86 12.64
CA MET A 1 -24.60 -6.61 11.41
C MET A 1 -23.17 -7.14 11.49
N THR A 2 -23.00 -8.42 11.74
CA THR A 2 -21.70 -9.09 11.79
C THR A 2 -20.98 -8.90 10.44
N LYS A 3 -19.88 -8.16 10.48
CA LYS A 3 -19.02 -7.93 9.32
C LYS A 3 -18.38 -9.27 8.99
N ILE A 4 -18.97 -10.05 8.07
CA ILE A 4 -18.31 -11.24 7.53
C ILE A 4 -17.06 -10.72 6.84
N LYS A 5 -15.92 -10.84 7.54
CA LYS A 5 -14.61 -10.65 6.92
C LYS A 5 -14.54 -11.72 5.85
N ARG A 6 -14.09 -11.33 4.65
CA ARG A 6 -13.78 -12.25 3.55
C ARG A 6 -12.30 -12.62 3.63
N PRO A 7 -11.91 -13.63 4.45
CA PRO A 7 -10.52 -14.05 4.59
C PRO A 7 -10.00 -14.65 3.28
N ASP A 8 -10.89 -15.22 2.47
CA ASP A 8 -10.63 -15.69 1.11
C ASP A 8 -10.01 -14.60 0.23
N ILE A 9 -10.67 -13.42 0.12
CA ILE A 9 -10.12 -12.29 -0.66
C ILE A 9 -8.81 -11.80 -0.05
N GLN A 10 -8.72 -11.74 1.27
CA GLN A 10 -7.51 -11.26 1.94
C GLN A 10 -6.33 -12.20 1.71
N GLY A 11 -6.57 -13.53 1.71
CA GLY A 11 -5.58 -14.54 1.39
C GLY A 11 -5.08 -14.41 -0.04
N ILE A 12 -5.97 -14.25 -1.02
CA ILE A 12 -5.58 -14.06 -2.43
C ILE A 12 -4.78 -12.76 -2.59
N ARG A 13 -5.16 -11.67 -1.91
CA ARG A 13 -4.37 -10.43 -1.91
C ARG A 13 -2.99 -10.62 -1.28
N GLY A 14 -2.88 -11.43 -0.24
CA GLY A 14 -1.60 -11.82 0.36
C GLY A 14 -0.70 -12.57 -0.62
N LEU A 15 -1.26 -13.57 -1.31
CA LEU A 15 -0.55 -14.31 -2.36
C LEU A 15 -0.10 -13.39 -3.50
N ALA A 16 -0.94 -12.43 -3.89
CA ALA A 16 -0.61 -11.44 -4.90
C ALA A 16 0.60 -10.59 -4.48
N ILE A 17 0.68 -10.14 -3.21
CA ILE A 17 1.84 -9.42 -2.68
C ILE A 17 3.10 -10.30 -2.71
N VAL A 18 3.01 -11.57 -2.29
CA VAL A 18 4.14 -12.51 -2.31
C VAL A 18 4.67 -12.70 -3.74
N SER A 19 3.76 -12.79 -4.72
CA SER A 19 4.12 -12.88 -6.14
C SER A 19 4.92 -11.65 -6.62
N VAL A 20 4.50 -10.44 -6.22
CA VAL A 20 5.20 -9.18 -6.56
C VAL A 20 6.56 -9.10 -5.87
N LEU A 21 6.68 -9.56 -4.63
CA LEU A 21 7.97 -9.65 -3.93
C LEU A 21 8.90 -10.64 -4.64
N ALA A 22 8.40 -11.81 -5.03
CA ALA A 22 9.18 -12.80 -5.77
C ALA A 22 9.69 -12.24 -7.11
N PHE A 23 8.88 -11.46 -7.82
CA PHE A 23 9.29 -10.75 -9.03
C PHE A 23 10.48 -9.80 -8.78
N HIS A 24 10.43 -8.99 -7.71
CA HIS A 24 11.53 -8.07 -7.41
C HIS A 24 12.81 -8.78 -6.94
N LEU A 25 12.68 -9.95 -6.29
CA LEU A 25 13.83 -10.71 -5.78
C LEU A 25 14.53 -11.57 -6.85
N LYS A 26 13.78 -12.09 -7.82
CA LYS A 26 14.28 -13.07 -8.81
C LYS A 26 13.86 -12.75 -10.25
N GLY A 27 13.76 -11.47 -10.60
CA GLY A 27 13.12 -10.93 -11.82
C GLY A 27 13.23 -11.76 -13.11
N GLU A 28 14.41 -12.26 -13.46
CA GLU A 28 14.59 -13.07 -14.67
C GLU A 28 13.94 -14.46 -14.62
N GLN A 29 13.86 -15.07 -13.44
CA GLN A 29 13.30 -16.41 -13.22
C GLN A 29 11.78 -16.38 -12.93
N PHE A 30 11.24 -15.22 -12.54
CA PHE A 30 9.85 -15.09 -12.12
C PHE A 30 9.17 -13.86 -12.73
N GLN A 31 9.26 -13.73 -14.05
CA GLN A 31 8.72 -12.58 -14.79
C GLN A 31 7.21 -12.41 -14.58
N SER A 32 6.43 -13.48 -14.45
CA SER A 32 4.97 -13.39 -14.29
C SER A 32 4.51 -12.83 -12.93
N GLY A 33 5.41 -12.58 -11.98
CA GLY A 33 5.02 -12.07 -10.67
C GLY A 33 4.42 -10.66 -10.67
N PHE A 34 4.63 -9.87 -11.75
CA PHE A 34 3.98 -8.55 -11.91
C PHE A 34 2.45 -8.65 -11.95
N VAL A 35 1.88 -9.77 -12.40
CA VAL A 35 0.41 -10.00 -12.44
C VAL A 35 -0.21 -9.90 -11.04
N GLY A 36 0.59 -10.12 -9.99
CA GLY A 36 0.15 -9.90 -8.61
C GLY A 36 -0.30 -8.46 -8.35
N VAL A 37 0.27 -7.47 -9.03
CA VAL A 37 -0.15 -6.07 -8.92
C VAL A 37 -1.59 -5.91 -9.38
N ASP A 38 -1.93 -6.43 -10.56
CA ASP A 38 -3.28 -6.36 -11.12
C ASP A 38 -4.30 -7.08 -10.25
N ILE A 39 -3.99 -8.30 -9.82
CA ILE A 39 -4.86 -9.09 -8.92
C ILE A 39 -5.12 -8.32 -7.63
N PHE A 40 -4.08 -7.74 -7.02
CA PHE A 40 -4.22 -7.00 -5.77
C PHE A 40 -5.12 -5.77 -5.93
N PHE A 41 -4.94 -4.99 -7.00
CA PHE A 41 -5.73 -3.78 -7.24
C PHE A 41 -7.18 -4.08 -7.61
N VAL A 42 -7.42 -5.07 -8.50
CA VAL A 42 -8.79 -5.48 -8.89
C VAL A 42 -9.58 -5.96 -7.68
N LEU A 43 -9.00 -6.84 -6.85
CA LEU A 43 -9.66 -7.34 -5.64
C LEU A 43 -9.89 -6.23 -4.59
N SER A 44 -8.94 -5.31 -4.48
CA SER A 44 -9.09 -4.15 -3.59
C SER A 44 -10.23 -3.24 -4.07
N GLY A 45 -10.32 -2.98 -5.38
CA GLY A 45 -11.40 -2.22 -6.00
C GLY A 45 -12.76 -2.87 -5.79
N TYR A 46 -12.89 -4.16 -6.12
CA TYR A 46 -14.10 -4.95 -5.88
C TYR A 46 -14.57 -4.85 -4.41
N LEU A 47 -13.65 -5.04 -3.45
CA LEU A 47 -13.99 -4.96 -2.03
C LEU A 47 -14.48 -3.56 -1.65
N MET A 48 -13.83 -2.50 -2.13
CA MET A 48 -14.24 -1.13 -1.83
C MET A 48 -15.59 -0.78 -2.42
N SER A 49 -15.81 -1.10 -3.70
CA SER A 49 -17.09 -0.89 -4.36
C SER A 49 -18.20 -1.70 -3.68
N SER A 50 -17.94 -2.94 -3.27
CA SER A 50 -18.92 -3.77 -2.55
C SER A 50 -19.29 -3.23 -1.17
N ILE A 51 -18.36 -2.52 -0.51
CA ILE A 51 -18.64 -1.85 0.77
C ILE A 51 -19.51 -0.63 0.53
N LEU A 52 -19.19 0.16 -0.50
CA LEU A 52 -19.91 1.39 -0.81
C LEU A 52 -21.31 1.11 -1.38
N ALA A 53 -21.47 0.02 -2.14
CA ALA A 53 -22.75 -0.43 -2.69
C ALA A 53 -23.77 -0.89 -1.64
N LYS A 54 -23.37 -1.06 -0.38
CA LYS A 54 -24.29 -1.37 0.75
C LYS A 54 -24.98 -0.13 1.30
N GLU A 55 -24.48 1.05 0.97
CA GLU A 55 -25.06 2.32 1.40
C GLU A 55 -26.23 2.67 0.47
N SER A 56 -27.37 3.08 1.05
CA SER A 56 -28.58 3.37 0.27
C SER A 56 -28.42 4.57 -0.66
N GLN A 57 -27.62 5.56 -0.24
CA GLN A 57 -27.21 6.69 -1.07
C GLN A 57 -25.77 7.08 -0.79
N ILE A 58 -25.02 7.38 -1.85
CA ILE A 58 -23.66 7.88 -1.76
C ILE A 58 -23.70 9.40 -1.63
N ASN A 59 -23.33 9.90 -0.46
CA ASN A 59 -23.19 11.33 -0.19
C ASN A 59 -21.84 11.63 0.47
N MET A 60 -21.53 12.91 0.66
CA MET A 60 -20.25 13.35 1.24
C MET A 60 -19.99 12.78 2.64
N LYS A 61 -21.03 12.55 3.45
CA LYS A 61 -20.88 11.97 4.79
C LYS A 61 -20.46 10.50 4.72
N VAL A 62 -21.06 9.74 3.81
CA VAL A 62 -20.70 8.34 3.54
C VAL A 62 -19.27 8.23 3.01
N LEU A 63 -18.91 9.05 2.02
CA LEU A 63 -17.56 9.07 1.46
C LEU A 63 -16.51 9.46 2.51
N SER A 64 -16.77 10.52 3.29
CA SER A 64 -15.90 10.93 4.39
C SER A 64 -15.70 9.81 5.40
N ALA A 65 -16.78 9.19 5.88
CA ALA A 65 -16.69 8.07 6.81
C ALA A 65 -15.92 6.87 6.24
N PHE A 66 -16.10 6.58 4.94
CA PHE A 66 -15.36 5.52 4.25
C PHE A 66 -13.86 5.81 4.21
N TYR A 67 -13.45 7.00 3.78
CA TYR A 67 -12.04 7.39 3.70
C TYR A 67 -11.40 7.54 5.08
N THR A 68 -12.10 8.10 6.08
CA THR A 68 -11.58 8.19 7.45
C THR A 68 -11.26 6.81 8.04
N ARG A 69 -12.14 5.82 7.85
CA ARG A 69 -11.89 4.44 8.32
C ARG A 69 -10.65 3.83 7.66
N ARG A 70 -10.42 4.13 6.37
CA ARG A 70 -9.23 3.67 5.65
C ARG A 70 -7.98 4.38 6.13
N PHE A 71 -8.05 5.69 6.31
CA PHE A 71 -6.95 6.51 6.80
C PHE A 71 -6.48 6.02 8.18
N LYS A 72 -7.41 5.84 9.12
CA LYS A 72 -7.12 5.28 10.46
C LYS A 72 -6.56 3.86 10.46
N ARG A 73 -6.69 3.12 9.35
CA ARG A 73 -6.16 1.77 9.19
C ARG A 73 -4.77 1.75 8.54
N ILE A 74 -4.54 2.59 7.53
CA ILE A 74 -3.33 2.54 6.69
C ILE A 74 -2.23 3.45 7.26
N VAL A 75 -2.59 4.67 7.66
CA VAL A 75 -1.63 5.71 8.05
C VAL A 75 -0.79 5.33 9.27
N PRO A 76 -1.33 4.77 10.37
CA PRO A 76 -0.51 4.48 11.54
C PRO A 76 0.63 3.51 11.25
N LEU A 77 0.37 2.46 10.45
CA LEU A 77 1.38 1.47 10.11
C LEU A 77 2.41 2.04 9.12
N TYR A 78 1.95 2.88 8.19
CA TYR A 78 2.81 3.57 7.24
C TYR A 78 3.77 4.55 7.92
N THR A 79 3.27 5.39 8.83
CA THR A 79 4.10 6.33 9.58
C THR A 79 5.07 5.61 10.51
N LEU A 80 4.62 4.53 11.16
CA LEU A 80 5.50 3.71 11.99
C LEU A 80 6.66 3.14 11.19
N LEU A 81 6.39 2.61 9.98
CA LEU A 81 7.42 2.07 9.10
C LEU A 81 8.44 3.16 8.71
N ILE A 82 7.99 4.34 8.30
CA ILE A 82 8.88 5.46 7.97
C ILE A 82 9.77 5.80 9.16
N LEU A 83 9.18 5.97 10.36
CA LEU A 83 9.93 6.29 11.58
C LEU A 83 10.95 5.19 11.92
N MET A 84 10.61 3.93 11.74
CA MET A 84 11.53 2.82 11.94
C MET A 84 12.70 2.88 10.96
N LEU A 85 12.46 3.26 9.70
CA LEU A 85 13.52 3.40 8.71
C LEU A 85 14.49 4.54 9.01
N PHE A 86 14.05 5.63 9.66
CA PHE A 86 14.95 6.69 10.13
C PHE A 86 16.01 6.18 11.12
N ILE A 87 15.72 5.08 11.83
CA ILE A 87 16.67 4.43 12.76
C ILE A 87 17.48 3.35 12.03
N LEU A 88 16.81 2.51 11.24
CA LEU A 88 17.45 1.35 10.60
C LEU A 88 18.42 1.71 9.48
N VAL A 89 18.08 2.70 8.65
CA VAL A 89 18.87 3.04 7.46
C VAL A 89 20.28 3.53 7.82
N PRO A 90 20.47 4.49 8.74
CA PRO A 90 21.81 4.92 9.15
C PRO A 90 22.62 3.82 9.87
N LEU A 91 21.95 2.85 10.49
CA LEU A 91 22.61 1.75 11.21
C LEU A 91 23.11 0.64 10.27
N LEU A 92 22.39 0.40 9.16
CA LEU A 92 22.61 -0.77 8.29
C LEU A 92 23.21 -0.44 6.92
N LEU A 93 23.13 0.81 6.45
CA LEU A 93 23.49 1.19 5.07
C LEU A 93 24.62 2.24 5.00
N PHE A 94 25.17 2.43 3.80
CA PHE A 94 26.25 3.40 3.55
C PHE A 94 25.74 4.84 3.54
N ALA A 95 26.63 5.80 3.80
CA ALA A 95 26.30 7.23 3.86
C ALA A 95 25.58 7.77 2.60
N LYS A 96 25.90 7.22 1.42
CA LYS A 96 25.24 7.56 0.14
C LYS A 96 23.77 7.15 0.11
N ASP A 97 23.42 6.03 0.74
CA ASP A 97 22.04 5.54 0.79
C ASP A 97 21.23 6.32 1.83
N VAL A 98 21.86 6.79 2.91
CA VAL A 98 21.23 7.64 3.92
C VAL A 98 20.78 8.97 3.33
N THR A 99 21.62 9.63 2.52
CA THR A 99 21.24 10.92 1.90
C THR A 99 20.10 10.76 0.89
N LYS A 100 20.09 9.67 0.12
CA LYS A 100 18.97 9.32 -0.77
C LYS A 100 17.69 9.06 0.03
N PHE A 101 17.78 8.28 1.10
CA PHE A 101 16.66 7.96 1.98
C PHE A 101 16.01 9.22 2.58
N LEU A 102 16.80 10.22 2.97
CA LEU A 102 16.28 11.49 3.49
C LEU A 102 15.41 12.21 2.44
N SER A 103 15.85 12.25 1.18
CA SER A 103 15.06 12.79 0.08
C SER A 103 13.80 11.96 -0.16
N ASP A 104 13.90 10.63 -0.24
CA ASP A 104 12.75 9.75 -0.49
C ASP A 104 11.71 9.82 0.64
N SER A 105 12.16 9.98 1.88
CA SER A 105 11.29 10.03 3.07
C SER A 105 10.42 11.27 3.14
N THR A 106 10.88 12.42 2.61
CA THR A 106 10.05 13.63 2.58
C THR A 106 8.88 13.46 1.62
N TRP A 107 9.13 12.93 0.42
CA TRP A 107 8.08 12.58 -0.54
C TRP A 107 7.15 11.50 0.00
N ALA A 108 7.70 10.51 0.72
CA ALA A 108 6.91 9.48 1.39
C ALA A 108 6.00 10.07 2.49
N ALA A 109 6.47 11.01 3.29
CA ALA A 109 5.68 11.64 4.36
C ALA A 109 4.42 12.34 3.81
N PHE A 110 4.52 12.94 2.62
CA PHE A 110 3.40 13.59 1.93
C PHE A 110 2.59 12.67 1.01
N PHE A 111 2.86 11.36 1.00
CA PHE A 111 2.26 10.40 0.05
C PHE A 111 2.44 10.82 -1.43
N ALA A 112 3.54 11.52 -1.73
CA ALA A 112 3.82 12.13 -3.04
C ALA A 112 4.95 11.42 -3.79
N THR A 113 5.31 10.19 -3.41
CA THR A 113 6.38 9.40 -4.06
C THR A 113 6.14 9.17 -5.55
N ASN A 114 4.88 8.97 -5.96
CA ASN A 114 4.52 8.81 -7.38
C ASN A 114 4.62 10.11 -8.18
N ILE A 115 4.66 11.27 -7.51
CA ILE A 115 4.85 12.58 -8.18
C ILE A 115 6.34 12.82 -8.40
N LYS A 116 7.18 12.47 -7.42
CA LYS A 116 8.64 12.55 -7.52
C LYS A 116 9.15 11.89 -8.80
N SER A 117 8.69 10.67 -9.09
CA SER A 117 9.13 9.89 -10.26
C SER A 117 8.73 10.47 -11.62
N VAL A 118 7.84 11.46 -11.65
CA VAL A 118 7.42 12.14 -12.89
C VAL A 118 8.20 13.44 -13.10
N ILE A 119 8.68 14.05 -12.02
CA ILE A 119 9.35 15.37 -12.05
C ILE A 119 10.87 15.23 -12.19
N GLU A 120 11.46 14.18 -11.63
CA GLU A 120 12.88 13.82 -11.72
C GLU A 120 13.13 12.74 -12.78
#